data_AF-A0A7V3PXE4-F1
#
_entry.id   AF-A0A7V3PXE4-F1
#
_cell.length_a   1.000
_cell.length_b   1.000
_cell.length_c   1.000
_cell.angle_alpha   90.00
_cell.angle_beta   90.00
_cell.angle_gamma   90.00
#
_symmetry.space_group_name_H-M   'P 1'
#
loop_
_entity.id
_entity.type
_entity.pdbx_description
1 polymer ?
#
loop_
_entity_poly.entity_id
_entity_poly.type
_entity_poly.pdbx_seq_one_letter_code
_entity_poly.pdbx_strand_id
1 'polypeptide(L)'
;QGTADAIYQNFYTVEMENPDDVLILAGDHVYKMNYYKMIDFHRETNADVTIGVVEVNKDKASQLGVVEVDSMGRVIGFEEKPRLPKTIPSRPDKVFASMGIYVFKHDVLEEALFVDSRDSSSTHDFGRDILPWLLEKKYAVVSYNFIDENKKEAQYWRDIGTIDAYFEANMDLVQVDPLFNLYDREWPIRTYQEQYPPAKTVFAGEVITGRVGLALNSIISSGCIISGGKVQNSVLSPNVRINSYSEVYDSILMESVNVGRYAKIRRAIIDKDVNIPQGMVIGYDLNEDRKRFYVTDSGVVVVAKGTEIK
;
A
#
# COMPACT_ATOMS: atom_id res chain seq x y z
N GLN A 1 19.42 -7.26 10.17
CA GLN A 1 20.05 -8.09 9.11
C GLN A 1 19.01 -8.63 8.15
N GLY A 2 17.82 -8.99 8.65
CA GLY A 2 16.59 -9.18 7.88
C GLY A 2 15.36 -8.90 8.74
N THR A 3 14.16 -9.28 8.27
CA THR A 3 12.89 -9.07 8.98
C THR A 3 12.80 -9.88 10.28
N ALA A 4 13.34 -11.10 10.31
CA ALA A 4 13.37 -11.95 11.49
C ALA A 4 14.36 -11.43 12.55
N ASP A 5 15.56 -11.02 12.12
CA ASP A 5 16.56 -10.43 13.02
C ASP A 5 16.04 -9.15 13.70
N ALA A 6 15.23 -8.33 13.00
CA ALA A 6 14.63 -7.15 13.63
C ALA A 6 13.75 -7.50 14.85
N ILE A 7 13.04 -8.64 14.80
CA ILE A 7 12.25 -9.14 15.93
C ILE A 7 13.17 -9.78 16.97
N TYR A 8 14.13 -10.60 16.55
CA TYR A 8 15.08 -11.27 17.46
C TYR A 8 15.82 -10.26 18.37
N GLN A 9 16.36 -9.18 17.82
CA GLN A 9 17.07 -8.16 18.60
C GLN A 9 16.19 -7.46 19.65
N ASN A 10 14.87 -7.48 19.46
CA ASN A 10 13.90 -6.85 20.35
C ASN A 10 13.01 -7.88 21.08
N PHE A 11 13.34 -9.18 20.97
CA PHE A 11 12.46 -10.25 21.43
C PHE A 11 12.21 -10.19 22.94
N TYR A 12 13.17 -9.66 23.71
CA TYR A 12 13.00 -9.41 25.14
C TYR A 12 11.71 -8.62 25.48
N THR A 13 11.28 -7.71 24.60
CA THR A 13 10.06 -6.92 24.83
C THR A 13 8.80 -7.78 24.67
N VAL A 14 8.84 -8.75 23.75
CA VAL A 14 7.77 -9.74 23.57
C VAL A 14 7.74 -10.70 24.76
N GLU A 15 8.91 -11.18 25.20
CA GLU A 15 9.03 -12.07 26.38
C GLU A 15 8.49 -11.42 27.65
N MET A 16 8.73 -10.12 27.85
CA MET A 16 8.23 -9.37 29.02
C MET A 16 6.71 -9.37 29.13
N GLU A 17 5.99 -9.35 28.01
CA GLU A 17 4.52 -9.41 27.97
C GLU A 17 4.00 -10.86 28.08
N ASN A 18 4.86 -11.86 27.86
CA ASN A 18 4.56 -13.29 27.91
C ASN A 18 3.23 -13.68 27.21
N PRO A 19 3.07 -13.35 25.91
CA PRO A 19 1.86 -13.69 25.17
C PRO A 19 1.74 -15.20 24.91
N ASP A 20 0.52 -15.69 24.70
CA ASP A 20 0.31 -17.05 24.18
C ASP A 20 0.60 -17.11 22.67
N ASP A 21 0.12 -16.11 21.93
CA ASP A 21 0.25 -15.98 20.48
C ASP A 21 0.86 -14.63 20.10
N VAL A 22 1.70 -14.62 19.06
CA VAL A 22 2.33 -13.41 18.50
C VAL A 22 1.84 -13.18 17.08
N LEU A 23 1.21 -12.02 16.85
CA LEU A 23 0.78 -11.56 15.52
C LEU A 23 1.86 -10.67 14.90
N ILE A 24 2.41 -11.11 13.77
CA ILE A 24 3.39 -10.37 12.96
C ILE A 24 2.67 -9.76 11.76
N LEU A 25 2.88 -8.47 11.52
CA LEU A 25 2.24 -7.70 10.46
C LEU A 25 3.27 -6.95 9.61
N ALA A 26 3.16 -7.08 8.28
CA ALA A 26 3.78 -6.16 7.33
C ALA A 26 3.06 -4.80 7.36
N GLY A 27 3.81 -3.73 7.61
CA GLY A 27 3.30 -2.36 7.81
C GLY A 27 3.20 -1.51 6.53
N ASP A 28 3.49 -2.08 5.37
CA ASP A 28 3.61 -1.42 4.06
C ASP A 28 2.50 -1.80 3.07
N HIS A 29 1.50 -2.57 3.51
CA HIS A 29 0.33 -2.95 2.72
C HIS A 29 -0.91 -2.11 3.06
N VAL A 30 -1.83 -1.97 2.09
CA VAL A 30 -3.14 -1.32 2.29
C VAL A 30 -4.26 -2.33 2.16
N TYR A 31 -4.99 -2.57 3.26
CA TYR A 31 -6.12 -3.50 3.35
C TYR A 31 -6.97 -3.22 4.61
N LYS A 32 -8.11 -3.91 4.75
CA LYS A 32 -8.89 -3.98 5.99
C LYS A 32 -9.14 -5.44 6.36
N MET A 33 -8.65 -5.87 7.53
CA MET A 33 -8.77 -7.25 7.99
C MET A 33 -9.10 -7.30 9.48
N ASN A 34 -10.04 -8.17 9.85
CA ASN A 34 -10.27 -8.51 11.24
C ASN A 34 -9.36 -9.65 11.69
N TYR A 35 -8.28 -9.32 12.40
CA TYR A 35 -7.30 -10.29 12.88
C TYR A 35 -7.85 -11.27 13.93
N TYR A 36 -8.91 -10.92 14.67
CA TYR A 36 -9.51 -11.84 15.65
C TYR A 36 -9.96 -13.14 14.99
N LYS A 37 -10.56 -13.07 13.80
CA LYS A 37 -10.99 -14.27 13.06
C LYS A 37 -9.81 -15.18 12.67
N MET A 38 -8.65 -14.60 12.38
CA MET A 38 -7.44 -15.35 12.05
C MET A 38 -6.79 -15.97 13.29
N ILE A 39 -6.80 -15.24 14.42
CA ILE A 39 -6.29 -15.72 15.71
C ILE A 39 -7.18 -16.85 16.24
N ASP A 40 -8.50 -16.71 16.16
CA ASP A 40 -9.44 -17.76 16.57
C ASP A 40 -9.22 -19.02 15.72
N PHE A 41 -9.07 -18.88 14.39
CA PHE A 41 -8.73 -19.99 13.51
C PHE A 41 -7.38 -20.65 13.86
N HIS A 42 -6.35 -19.86 14.19
CA HIS A 42 -5.05 -20.39 14.63
C HIS A 42 -5.19 -21.28 15.85
N ARG A 43 -5.99 -20.84 16.83
CA ARG A 43 -6.26 -21.59 18.08
C ARG A 43 -7.13 -22.83 17.83
N GLU A 44 -8.19 -22.71 17.04
CA GLU A 44 -9.08 -23.83 16.70
C GLU A 44 -8.36 -24.96 15.96
N THR A 45 -7.40 -24.61 15.10
CA THR A 45 -6.57 -25.59 14.38
C THR A 45 -5.37 -26.08 15.19
N ASN A 46 -5.10 -25.48 16.35
CA ASN A 46 -3.91 -25.70 17.17
C ASN A 46 -2.61 -25.62 16.35
N ALA A 47 -2.59 -24.75 15.33
CA ALA A 47 -1.44 -24.58 14.46
C ALA A 47 -0.27 -23.95 15.21
N ASP A 48 0.95 -24.29 14.82
CA ASP A 48 2.15 -23.64 15.33
C ASP A 48 2.35 -22.28 14.65
N VAL A 49 1.98 -22.20 13.36
CA VAL A 49 1.94 -20.95 12.59
C VAL A 49 0.73 -20.92 11.66
N THR A 50 0.04 -19.79 11.63
CA THR A 50 -0.98 -19.48 10.62
C THR A 50 -0.50 -18.37 9.71
N ILE A 51 -0.48 -18.60 8.39
CA ILE A 51 -0.08 -17.63 7.36
C ILE A 51 -1.33 -17.02 6.72
N GLY A 52 -1.45 -15.69 6.75
CA GLY A 52 -2.46 -14.96 5.99
C GLY A 52 -2.14 -14.99 4.50
N VAL A 53 -3.07 -15.50 3.68
CA VAL A 53 -2.91 -15.63 2.23
C VAL A 53 -4.04 -14.95 1.47
N VAL A 54 -3.73 -14.43 0.29
CA VAL A 54 -4.70 -13.85 -0.64
C VAL A 54 -4.56 -14.51 -2.00
N GLU A 55 -5.69 -14.74 -2.68
CA GLU A 55 -5.66 -15.27 -4.04
C GLU A 55 -5.35 -14.16 -5.05
N VAL A 56 -4.28 -14.35 -5.81
CA VAL A 56 -3.89 -13.42 -6.87
C VAL A 56 -3.68 -14.14 -8.18
N ASN A 57 -3.76 -13.41 -9.28
CA ASN A 57 -3.42 -13.96 -10.58
C ASN A 57 -1.93 -14.30 -10.65
N LYS A 58 -1.61 -15.41 -11.32
CA LYS A 58 -0.24 -15.93 -11.44
C LYS A 58 0.77 -14.91 -12.00
N ASP A 59 0.35 -14.00 -12.87
CA ASP A 59 1.19 -12.96 -13.48
C ASP A 59 1.72 -11.95 -12.44
N LYS A 60 1.03 -11.77 -11.32
CA LYS A 60 1.43 -10.87 -10.22
C LYS A 60 2.30 -11.56 -9.15
N ALA A 61 2.47 -12.87 -9.22
CA ALA A 61 3.12 -13.66 -8.18
C ALA A 61 4.63 -13.47 -8.06
N SER A 62 5.30 -13.00 -9.13
CA SER A 62 6.77 -12.90 -9.19
C SER A 62 7.38 -11.93 -8.17
N GLN A 63 6.55 -11.04 -7.59
CA GLN A 63 6.97 -10.08 -6.58
C GLN A 63 6.54 -10.47 -5.16
N LEU A 64 5.87 -11.62 -5.00
CA LEU A 64 5.22 -12.05 -3.76
C LEU A 64 5.76 -13.38 -3.26
N GLY A 65 5.62 -13.66 -1.96
CA GLY A 65 5.78 -15.00 -1.43
C GLY A 65 4.61 -15.89 -1.84
N VAL A 66 4.87 -17.06 -2.40
CA VAL A 66 3.85 -18.02 -2.85
C VAL A 66 3.76 -19.19 -1.89
N VAL A 67 2.55 -19.44 -1.41
CA VAL A 67 2.24 -20.50 -0.45
C VAL A 67 1.62 -21.68 -1.18
N GLU A 68 2.19 -22.87 -1.00
CA GLU A 68 1.63 -24.12 -1.49
C GLU A 68 0.87 -24.80 -0.34
N VAL A 69 -0.38 -25.18 -0.62
CA VAL A 69 -1.28 -25.78 0.38
C VAL A 69 -1.81 -27.12 -0.09
N ASP A 70 -2.00 -28.05 0.85
CA ASP A 70 -2.67 -29.32 0.58
C ASP A 70 -4.20 -29.18 0.61
N SER A 71 -4.93 -30.29 0.39
CA SER A 71 -6.39 -30.30 0.36
C SER A 71 -7.06 -29.98 1.71
N MET A 72 -6.30 -29.95 2.81
CA MET A 72 -6.77 -29.60 4.15
C MET A 72 -6.33 -28.18 4.56
N GLY A 73 -5.71 -27.41 3.66
CA GLY A 73 -5.23 -26.06 3.94
C GLY A 73 -3.94 -26.02 4.78
N ARG A 74 -3.23 -27.15 4.91
CA ARG A 74 -1.89 -27.16 5.52
C ARG A 74 -0.88 -26.66 4.51
N VAL A 75 0.05 -25.84 4.97
CA VAL A 75 1.14 -25.33 4.13
C VAL A 75 2.16 -26.44 3.96
N ILE A 76 2.47 -26.77 2.71
CA ILE A 76 3.45 -27.80 2.34
C ILE A 76 4.66 -27.23 1.60
N GLY A 77 4.61 -25.95 1.23
CA GLY A 77 5.69 -25.23 0.59
C GLY A 77 5.52 -23.73 0.70
N PHE A 78 6.64 -23.03 0.70
CA PHE A 78 6.70 -21.57 0.64
C PHE A 78 7.86 -21.19 -0.27
N GLU A 79 7.61 -20.33 -1.26
CA GLU A 79 8.63 -19.84 -2.18
C GLU A 79 8.58 -18.31 -2.23
N GLU A 80 9.65 -17.63 -1.84
CA GLU A 80 9.74 -16.17 -1.90
C GLU A 80 10.09 -15.71 -3.32
N LYS A 81 9.21 -14.91 -3.94
CA LYS A 81 9.39 -14.30 -5.27
C LYS A 81 9.79 -15.31 -6.36
N PRO A 82 9.03 -16.40 -6.56
CA PRO A 82 9.39 -17.44 -7.50
C PRO A 82 9.22 -16.99 -8.95
N ARG A 83 10.16 -17.39 -9.81
CA ARG A 83 10.04 -17.17 -11.26
C ARG A 83 8.91 -18.00 -11.89
N LEU A 84 8.68 -19.19 -11.36
CA LEU A 84 7.65 -20.13 -11.81
C LEU A 84 6.77 -20.49 -10.60
N PRO A 85 5.81 -19.64 -10.24
CA PRO A 85 4.99 -19.85 -9.05
C PRO A 85 4.15 -21.12 -9.19
N LYS A 86 4.08 -21.89 -8.10
CA LYS A 86 3.12 -22.99 -7.97
C LYS A 86 1.70 -22.42 -7.87
N THR A 87 0.79 -23.02 -8.61
CA THR A 87 -0.59 -22.57 -8.73
C THR A 87 -1.51 -23.39 -7.84
N ILE A 88 -2.68 -22.84 -7.52
CA ILE A 88 -3.71 -23.56 -6.78
C ILE A 88 -4.13 -24.77 -7.63
N PRO A 89 -4.13 -26.01 -7.10
CA PRO A 89 -4.41 -27.21 -7.89
C PRO A 89 -5.73 -27.18 -8.67
N SER A 90 -6.77 -26.55 -8.10
CA SER A 90 -8.09 -26.38 -8.73
C SER A 90 -8.21 -25.14 -9.63
N ARG A 91 -7.23 -24.21 -9.59
CA ARG A 91 -7.25 -22.91 -10.28
C ARG A 91 -5.85 -22.57 -10.82
N PRO A 92 -5.48 -23.04 -12.02
CA PRO A 92 -4.11 -22.91 -12.55
C PRO A 92 -3.70 -21.47 -12.94
N ASP A 93 -4.65 -20.55 -12.98
CA ASP A 93 -4.44 -19.12 -13.20
C ASP A 93 -4.20 -18.34 -11.89
N LYS A 94 -4.35 -18.99 -10.73
CA LYS A 94 -4.27 -18.39 -9.41
C LYS A 94 -3.15 -18.99 -8.56
N VAL A 95 -2.67 -18.19 -7.63
CA VAL A 95 -1.71 -18.60 -6.58
C VAL A 95 -2.22 -18.10 -5.24
N PHE A 96 -1.82 -18.75 -4.15
CA PHE A 96 -1.92 -18.15 -2.82
C PHE A 96 -0.68 -17.32 -2.58
N ALA A 97 -0.84 -16.00 -2.51
CA ALA A 97 0.22 -15.08 -2.12
C ALA A 97 0.18 -14.85 -0.61
N SER A 98 1.33 -14.92 0.04
CA SER A 98 1.48 -14.53 1.43
C SER A 98 1.32 -13.02 1.57
N MET A 99 0.54 -12.60 2.57
CA MET A 99 0.32 -11.19 2.87
C MET A 99 1.36 -10.59 3.82
N GLY A 100 2.36 -11.38 4.25
CA GLY A 100 3.27 -10.96 5.34
C GLY A 100 2.56 -10.83 6.69
N ILE A 101 1.50 -11.61 6.90
CA ILE A 101 0.72 -11.65 8.14
C ILE A 101 0.84 -13.05 8.71
N TYR A 102 1.37 -13.17 9.93
CA TYR A 102 1.62 -14.45 10.56
C TYR A 102 1.12 -14.43 12.00
N VAL A 103 0.44 -15.50 12.42
CA VAL A 103 0.17 -15.77 13.84
C VAL A 103 1.04 -16.94 14.24
N PHE A 104 1.88 -16.75 15.25
CA PHE A 104 2.75 -17.77 15.82
C PHE A 104 2.31 -18.10 17.24
N LYS A 105 2.48 -19.36 17.65
CA LYS A 105 2.66 -19.65 19.08
C LYS A 105 3.96 -19.01 19.56
N HIS A 106 3.94 -18.44 20.76
CA HIS A 106 5.09 -17.71 21.30
C HIS A 106 6.36 -18.57 21.34
N ASP A 107 6.30 -19.77 21.91
CA ASP A 107 7.42 -20.71 22.03
C ASP A 107 8.02 -21.11 20.68
N VAL A 108 7.15 -21.31 19.67
CA VAL A 108 7.56 -21.61 18.29
C VAL A 108 8.32 -20.43 17.67
N LEU A 109 7.85 -19.20 17.88
CA LEU A 109 8.54 -18.01 17.37
C LEU A 109 9.91 -17.82 18.04
N GLU A 110 9.97 -17.96 19.36
CA GLU A 110 11.22 -17.87 20.12
C GLU A 110 12.26 -18.87 19.60
N GLU A 111 11.87 -20.14 19.49
CA GLU A 111 12.76 -21.19 19.01
C GLU A 111 13.26 -20.89 17.59
N ALA A 112 12.36 -20.53 16.69
CA ALA A 112 12.70 -20.26 15.30
C ALA A 112 13.68 -19.07 15.17
N LEU A 113 13.43 -17.97 15.87
CA LEU A 113 14.31 -16.79 15.86
C LEU A 113 15.68 -17.09 16.48
N PHE A 114 15.71 -17.86 17.57
CA PHE A 114 16.96 -18.23 18.23
C PHE A 114 17.82 -19.14 17.36
N VAL A 115 17.22 -20.15 16.72
CA VAL A 115 17.93 -21.04 15.80
C VAL A 115 18.46 -20.24 14.61
N ASP A 116 17.63 -19.40 14.00
CA ASP A 116 17.99 -18.55 12.87
C ASP A 116 19.15 -17.59 13.18
N SER A 117 19.13 -16.95 14.35
CA SER A 117 20.18 -16.02 14.78
C SER A 117 21.59 -16.64 14.85
N ARG A 118 21.68 -17.97 14.95
CA ARG A 118 22.94 -18.73 15.02
C ARG A 118 23.38 -19.29 13.68
N ASP A 119 22.53 -19.22 12.66
CA ASP A 119 22.84 -19.70 11.33
C ASP A 119 23.50 -18.59 10.49
N SER A 120 24.82 -18.68 10.33
CA SER A 120 25.60 -17.75 9.51
C SER A 120 25.26 -17.76 8.01
N SER A 121 24.49 -18.76 7.55
CA SER A 121 24.05 -18.88 6.16
C SER A 121 22.65 -18.31 5.91
N SER A 122 21.91 -17.99 6.97
CA SER A 122 20.58 -17.41 6.91
C SER A 122 20.61 -15.97 6.38
N THR A 123 19.54 -15.57 5.68
CA THR A 123 19.29 -14.16 5.35
C THR A 123 18.48 -13.42 6.43
N HIS A 124 18.14 -14.12 7.52
CA HIS A 124 17.37 -13.66 8.66
C HIS A 124 16.01 -13.07 8.27
N ASP A 125 15.32 -13.71 7.32
CA ASP A 125 14.03 -13.29 6.78
C ASP A 125 12.93 -14.33 7.03
N PHE A 126 11.71 -13.86 7.32
CA PHE A 126 10.58 -14.76 7.57
C PHE A 126 10.24 -15.66 6.38
N GLY A 127 10.20 -15.10 5.18
CA GLY A 127 9.80 -15.83 3.98
C GLY A 127 10.90 -16.75 3.45
N ARG A 128 12.17 -16.33 3.56
CA ARG A 128 13.30 -17.08 3.02
C ARG A 128 13.90 -18.12 3.96
N ASP A 129 13.85 -17.86 5.27
CA ASP A 129 14.57 -18.66 6.25
C ASP A 129 13.61 -19.31 7.27
N ILE A 130 12.84 -18.50 8.01
CA ILE A 130 12.01 -18.99 9.14
C ILE A 130 10.91 -19.97 8.67
N LEU A 131 10.07 -19.56 7.72
CA LEU A 131 8.95 -20.39 7.26
C LEU A 131 9.43 -21.68 6.57
N PRO A 132 10.43 -21.66 5.64
CA PRO A 132 11.00 -22.88 5.10
C PRO A 132 11.58 -23.82 6.16
N TRP A 133 12.28 -23.29 7.17
CA TRP A 133 12.83 -24.10 8.27
C TRP A 133 11.72 -24.80 9.07
N LEU A 134 10.64 -24.09 9.41
CA LEU A 134 9.49 -24.68 10.13
C LEU A 134 8.82 -25.82 9.32
N LEU A 135 8.68 -25.64 8.00
CA LEU A 135 8.13 -26.66 7.10
C LEU A 135 9.05 -27.89 6.99
N GLU A 136 10.37 -27.69 6.99
CA GLU A 136 11.34 -28.78 7.04
C GLU A 136 11.24 -29.58 8.35
N LYS A 137 11.13 -28.87 9.49
CA LYS A 137 10.99 -29.44 10.83
C LYS A 137 9.61 -30.00 11.16
N LYS A 138 8.64 -29.90 10.25
CA LYS A 138 7.28 -30.46 10.37
C LYS A 138 6.42 -29.80 11.45
N TYR A 139 6.64 -28.52 11.73
CA TYR A 139 5.68 -27.72 12.51
C TYR A 139 4.34 -27.66 11.78
N ALA A 140 3.25 -27.54 12.55
CA ALA A 140 1.90 -27.42 12.02
C ALA A 140 1.68 -26.01 11.46
N VAL A 141 1.98 -25.83 10.18
CA VAL A 141 1.75 -24.57 9.46
C VAL A 141 0.48 -24.65 8.62
N VAL A 142 -0.42 -23.69 8.80
CA VAL A 142 -1.71 -23.63 8.07
C VAL A 142 -1.90 -22.28 7.38
N SER A 143 -2.67 -22.27 6.29
CA SER A 143 -3.03 -21.03 5.59
C SER A 143 -4.39 -20.51 6.02
N TYR A 144 -4.53 -19.20 6.15
CA TYR A 144 -5.79 -18.51 6.39
C TYR A 144 -6.10 -17.57 5.24
N ASN A 145 -7.21 -17.81 4.54
CA ASN A 145 -7.62 -16.95 3.43
C ASN A 145 -8.06 -15.58 3.93
N PHE A 146 -7.56 -14.54 3.28
CA PHE A 146 -7.91 -13.15 3.55
C PHE A 146 -9.42 -12.94 3.47
N ILE A 147 -9.97 -12.31 4.52
CA ILE A 147 -11.35 -11.86 4.57
C ILE A 147 -11.31 -10.33 4.62
N ASP A 148 -11.77 -9.72 3.53
CA ASP A 148 -11.74 -8.27 3.36
C ASP A 148 -12.95 -7.61 4.07
N GLU A 149 -12.66 -6.71 5.01
CA GLU A 149 -13.68 -5.95 5.73
C GLU A 149 -14.22 -4.75 4.94
N ASN A 150 -13.76 -4.50 3.70
CA ASN A 150 -14.47 -3.59 2.77
C ASN A 150 -15.82 -4.16 2.31
N LYS A 151 -16.09 -5.46 2.53
CA LYS A 151 -17.37 -6.15 2.26
C LYS A 151 -17.86 -5.98 0.79
N LYS A 152 -16.91 -5.94 -0.15
CA LYS A 152 -17.18 -5.95 -1.61
C LYS A 152 -16.90 -7.32 -2.21
N GLU A 153 -17.43 -7.56 -3.41
CA GLU A 153 -17.19 -8.83 -4.14
C GLU A 153 -15.70 -9.06 -4.42
N ALA A 154 -14.99 -8.00 -4.82
CA ALA A 154 -13.55 -8.02 -5.03
C ALA A 154 -12.81 -7.65 -3.75
N GLN A 155 -11.81 -8.47 -3.38
CA GLN A 155 -10.93 -8.21 -2.25
C GLN A 155 -9.97 -7.05 -2.53
N TYR A 156 -9.81 -6.14 -1.57
CA TYR A 156 -8.87 -5.05 -1.60
C TYR A 156 -7.67 -5.32 -0.71
N TRP A 157 -6.60 -5.79 -1.36
CA TRP A 157 -5.26 -5.82 -0.81
C TRP A 157 -4.31 -5.21 -1.86
N ARG A 158 -3.46 -4.29 -1.41
CA ARG A 158 -2.45 -3.63 -2.24
C ARG A 158 -1.10 -3.67 -1.53
N ASP A 159 -0.14 -4.30 -2.20
CA ASP A 159 1.29 -4.14 -1.92
C ASP A 159 1.78 -2.87 -2.65
N ILE A 160 2.26 -1.89 -1.90
CA ILE A 160 2.68 -0.58 -2.40
C ILE A 160 4.20 -0.57 -2.66
N GLY A 161 4.71 -1.64 -3.29
CA GLY A 161 6.14 -1.78 -3.61
C GLY A 161 6.65 -0.97 -4.80
N THR A 162 5.79 -0.37 -5.62
CA THR A 162 6.18 0.40 -6.81
C THR A 162 5.47 1.76 -6.88
N ILE A 163 6.07 2.72 -7.61
CA ILE A 163 5.48 4.04 -7.84
C ILE A 163 4.13 3.92 -8.57
N ASP A 164 4.03 3.02 -9.54
CA ASP A 164 2.78 2.78 -10.26
C ASP A 164 1.71 2.19 -9.34
N ALA A 165 2.05 1.22 -8.48
CA ALA A 165 1.11 0.67 -7.49
C ALA A 165 0.65 1.74 -6.48
N TYR A 166 1.56 2.62 -6.02
CA TYR A 166 1.21 3.76 -5.18
C TYR A 166 0.24 4.71 -5.88
N PHE A 167 0.51 5.02 -7.15
CA PHE A 167 -0.34 5.90 -7.95
C PHE A 167 -1.73 5.29 -8.13
N GLU A 168 -1.81 4.04 -8.59
CA GLU A 168 -3.06 3.32 -8.81
C GLU A 168 -3.89 3.21 -7.53
N ALA A 169 -3.28 2.85 -6.40
CA ALA A 169 -4.00 2.72 -5.13
C ALA A 169 -4.64 4.04 -4.67
N ASN A 170 -3.99 5.18 -4.89
CA ASN A 170 -4.58 6.49 -4.60
C ASN A 170 -5.66 6.86 -5.62
N MET A 171 -5.43 6.59 -6.91
CA MET A 171 -6.39 6.88 -7.97
C MET A 171 -7.65 6.00 -7.91
N ASP A 172 -7.58 4.82 -7.28
CA ASP A 172 -8.73 3.99 -6.95
C ASP A 172 -9.72 4.75 -6.04
N LEU A 173 -9.24 5.64 -5.17
CA LEU A 173 -10.07 6.35 -4.19
C LEU A 173 -10.96 7.44 -4.80
N VAL A 174 -10.61 7.97 -5.97
CA VAL A 174 -11.37 9.03 -6.64
C VAL A 174 -12.43 8.51 -7.61
N GLN A 175 -12.53 7.18 -7.75
CA GLN A 175 -13.59 6.54 -8.52
C GLN A 175 -14.97 6.78 -7.87
N VAL A 176 -16.04 6.63 -8.67
CA VAL A 176 -17.42 6.81 -8.17
C VAL A 176 -17.76 5.79 -7.09
N ASP A 177 -17.30 4.55 -7.26
CA ASP A 177 -17.45 3.47 -6.28
C ASP A 177 -16.08 2.84 -5.97
N PRO A 178 -15.26 3.45 -5.10
CA PRO A 178 -13.91 2.96 -4.80
C PRO A 178 -13.98 1.62 -4.08
N LEU A 179 -13.12 0.67 -4.43
CA LEU A 179 -13.09 -0.63 -3.75
C LEU A 179 -12.70 -0.50 -2.26
N PHE A 180 -11.75 0.39 -1.96
CA PHE A 180 -11.36 0.73 -0.60
C PHE A 180 -12.24 1.85 -0.05
N ASN A 181 -13.12 1.51 0.90
CA ASN A 181 -14.10 2.45 1.42
C ASN A 181 -13.56 3.24 2.63
N LEU A 182 -13.11 4.48 2.38
CA LEU A 182 -12.68 5.40 3.45
C LEU A 182 -13.84 5.97 4.29
N TYR A 183 -15.09 5.81 3.86
CA TYR A 183 -16.27 6.35 4.53
C TYR A 183 -16.98 5.32 5.42
N ASP A 184 -16.42 4.14 5.56
CA ASP A 184 -16.91 3.11 6.46
C ASP A 184 -16.69 3.52 7.93
N ARG A 185 -17.79 3.68 8.66
CA ARG A 185 -17.80 4.05 10.08
C ARG A 185 -17.67 2.84 11.02
N GLU A 186 -17.95 1.64 10.53
CA GLU A 186 -17.78 0.41 11.30
C GLU A 186 -16.30 0.00 11.33
N TRP A 187 -15.55 0.36 10.29
CA TRP A 187 -14.11 0.11 10.18
C TRP A 187 -13.30 1.40 9.92
N PRO A 188 -13.18 2.30 10.92
CA PRO A 188 -12.48 3.56 10.76
C PRO A 188 -10.96 3.38 10.65
N ILE A 189 -10.32 4.17 9.79
CA ILE A 189 -8.85 4.26 9.70
C ILE A 189 -8.37 5.42 10.57
N ARG A 190 -7.58 5.10 11.60
CA ARG A 190 -6.98 6.12 12.48
C ARG A 190 -5.69 6.64 11.86
N THR A 191 -5.54 7.96 11.84
CA THR A 191 -4.31 8.64 11.43
C THR A 191 -4.15 9.93 12.20
N TYR A 192 -2.98 10.57 12.08
CA TYR A 192 -2.77 11.93 12.55
C TYR A 192 -3.59 12.90 11.68
N GLN A 193 -4.35 13.79 12.32
CA GLN A 193 -5.13 14.84 11.66
C GLN A 193 -4.66 16.21 12.14
N GLU A 194 -3.86 16.88 11.31
CA GLU A 194 -3.45 18.25 11.58
C GLU A 194 -4.62 19.23 11.43
N GLN A 195 -4.64 20.27 12.26
CA GLN A 195 -5.70 21.28 12.26
C GLN A 195 -5.52 22.28 11.11
N TYR A 196 -5.97 21.89 9.93
CA TYR A 196 -6.09 22.79 8.78
C TYR A 196 -7.50 23.39 8.67
N PRO A 197 -7.65 24.62 8.14
CA PRO A 197 -8.96 25.19 7.82
C PRO A 197 -9.74 24.32 6.81
N PRO A 198 -11.07 24.50 6.66
CA PRO A 198 -11.82 23.84 5.60
C PRO A 198 -11.26 24.17 4.21
N ALA A 199 -11.40 23.21 3.28
CA ALA A 199 -11.06 23.44 1.89
C ALA A 199 -11.87 24.62 1.31
N LYS A 200 -11.22 25.43 0.46
CA LYS A 200 -11.79 26.66 -0.08
C LYS A 200 -11.70 26.69 -1.61
N THR A 201 -12.83 26.95 -2.27
CA THR A 201 -12.88 27.29 -3.69
C THR A 201 -13.30 28.75 -3.86
N VAL A 202 -12.77 29.45 -4.85
CA VAL A 202 -13.06 30.88 -5.09
C VAL A 202 -13.16 31.21 -6.58
N PHE A 203 -13.67 32.42 -6.87
CA PHE A 203 -13.94 32.97 -8.21
C PHE A 203 -15.15 32.37 -8.93
N ALA A 204 -16.12 31.81 -8.19
CA ALA A 204 -17.46 31.52 -8.71
C ALA A 204 -18.25 32.85 -8.90
N GLY A 205 -17.86 33.66 -9.89
CA GLY A 205 -18.55 34.89 -10.25
C GLY A 205 -19.54 34.68 -11.41
N GLU A 206 -20.57 35.53 -11.48
CA GLU A 206 -21.61 35.50 -12.54
C GLU A 206 -21.06 35.80 -13.94
N VAL A 207 -19.94 36.53 -14.02
CA VAL A 207 -19.25 36.77 -15.28
C VAL A 207 -18.37 35.55 -15.58
N ILE A 208 -18.67 34.85 -16.68
CA ILE A 208 -17.87 33.74 -17.20
C ILE A 208 -16.51 34.29 -17.65
N THR A 209 -15.58 34.46 -16.71
CA THR A 209 -14.19 34.86 -16.96
C THR A 209 -13.27 33.65 -17.17
N GLY A 210 -13.82 32.43 -17.11
CA GLY A 210 -13.05 31.18 -17.12
C GLY A 210 -12.21 30.94 -15.86
N ARG A 211 -12.23 31.89 -14.91
CA ARG A 211 -11.51 31.82 -13.64
C ARG A 211 -12.45 31.29 -12.58
N VAL A 212 -12.64 29.98 -12.49
CA VAL A 212 -13.49 29.32 -11.48
C VAL A 212 -12.68 28.24 -10.79
N GLY A 213 -12.63 28.25 -9.45
CA GLY A 213 -12.05 27.16 -8.68
C GLY A 213 -12.95 25.94 -8.75
N LEU A 214 -12.52 24.89 -9.44
CA LEU A 214 -13.35 23.72 -9.73
C LEU A 214 -12.61 22.42 -9.36
N ALA A 215 -13.30 21.52 -8.65
CA ALA A 215 -12.85 20.16 -8.35
C ALA A 215 -13.91 19.17 -8.80
N LEU A 216 -13.53 18.16 -9.58
CA LEU A 216 -14.44 17.12 -10.12
C LEU A 216 -13.84 15.74 -9.88
N ASN A 217 -14.63 14.79 -9.37
CA ASN A 217 -14.17 13.42 -9.08
C ASN A 217 -12.82 13.41 -8.36
N SER A 218 -12.68 14.16 -7.27
CA SER A 218 -11.40 14.42 -6.63
C SER A 218 -11.56 14.41 -5.13
N ILE A 219 -10.53 13.96 -4.41
CA ILE A 219 -10.44 14.07 -2.96
C ILE A 219 -9.66 15.33 -2.63
N ILE A 220 -10.28 16.22 -1.86
CA ILE A 220 -9.69 17.51 -1.48
C ILE A 220 -9.57 17.55 0.04
N SER A 221 -8.34 17.45 0.55
CA SER A 221 -8.08 17.56 1.98
C SER A 221 -8.23 19.00 2.50
N SER A 222 -8.31 19.12 3.83
CA SER A 222 -8.33 20.39 4.56
C SER A 222 -7.11 21.28 4.21
N GLY A 223 -7.29 22.59 4.32
CA GLY A 223 -6.26 23.59 4.00
C GLY A 223 -6.14 23.90 2.51
N CYS A 224 -6.70 23.06 1.63
CA CYS A 224 -6.62 23.29 0.19
C CYS A 224 -7.31 24.59 -0.24
N ILE A 225 -6.67 25.34 -1.16
CA ILE A 225 -7.26 26.51 -1.80
C ILE A 225 -7.23 26.33 -3.31
N ILE A 226 -8.41 26.20 -3.93
CA ILE A 226 -8.58 26.14 -5.38
C ILE A 226 -9.01 27.51 -5.90
N SER A 227 -8.01 28.27 -6.34
CA SER A 227 -8.10 29.70 -6.64
C SER A 227 -8.21 29.97 -8.14
N GLY A 228 -9.34 29.58 -8.75
CA GLY A 228 -9.59 29.84 -10.17
C GLY A 228 -8.89 28.87 -11.14
N GLY A 229 -8.42 27.73 -10.63
CA GLY A 229 -7.89 26.61 -11.42
C GLY A 229 -8.82 25.40 -11.35
N LYS A 230 -8.54 24.40 -12.19
CA LYS A 230 -9.35 23.20 -12.33
C LYS A 230 -8.58 21.96 -11.88
N VAL A 231 -9.23 21.13 -11.09
CA VAL A 231 -8.74 19.84 -10.59
C VAL A 231 -9.75 18.76 -10.96
N GLN A 232 -9.29 17.66 -11.55
CA GLN A 232 -10.16 16.56 -11.93
C GLN A 232 -9.47 15.21 -11.77
N ASN A 233 -10.20 14.20 -11.30
CA ASN A 233 -9.67 12.86 -11.06
C ASN A 233 -8.36 12.92 -10.28
N SER A 234 -8.31 13.60 -9.13
CA SER A 234 -7.04 13.87 -8.45
C SER A 234 -7.18 13.81 -6.93
N VAL A 235 -6.07 13.53 -6.26
CA VAL A 235 -5.98 13.55 -4.80
C VAL A 235 -5.12 14.74 -4.39
N LEU A 236 -5.72 15.69 -3.68
CA LEU A 236 -5.00 16.81 -3.08
C LEU A 236 -4.85 16.56 -1.59
N SER A 237 -3.60 16.37 -1.15
CA SER A 237 -3.22 16.29 0.25
C SER A 237 -3.40 17.64 0.96
N PRO A 238 -3.25 17.72 2.29
CA PRO A 238 -3.50 18.95 3.01
C PRO A 238 -2.69 20.16 2.51
N ASN A 239 -3.27 21.36 2.66
CA ASN A 239 -2.61 22.63 2.37
C ASN A 239 -2.16 22.86 0.92
N VAL A 240 -2.71 22.12 -0.05
CA VAL A 240 -2.38 22.31 -1.47
C VAL A 240 -3.02 23.60 -2.03
N ARG A 241 -2.27 24.36 -2.80
CA ARG A 241 -2.76 25.59 -3.46
C ARG A 241 -2.76 25.45 -4.97
N ILE A 242 -3.93 25.61 -5.57
CA ILE A 242 -4.13 25.63 -7.02
C ILE A 242 -4.40 27.07 -7.46
N ASN A 243 -3.50 27.68 -8.23
CA ASN A 243 -3.66 29.08 -8.64
C ASN A 243 -4.47 29.21 -9.94
N SER A 244 -4.74 30.45 -10.34
CA SER A 244 -5.68 30.72 -11.44
C SER A 244 -5.21 30.15 -12.77
N TYR A 245 -6.16 29.61 -13.53
CA TYR A 245 -5.97 29.05 -14.87
C TYR A 245 -5.05 27.82 -14.94
N SER A 246 -4.63 27.26 -13.80
CA SER A 246 -3.92 25.98 -13.81
C SER A 246 -4.89 24.82 -13.95
N GLU A 247 -4.40 23.71 -14.48
CA GLU A 247 -5.17 22.49 -14.70
C GLU A 247 -4.41 21.30 -14.11
N VAL A 248 -5.10 20.49 -13.30
CA VAL A 248 -4.56 19.26 -12.69
C VAL A 248 -5.50 18.11 -13.01
N TYR A 249 -4.99 17.08 -13.68
CA TYR A 249 -5.74 15.91 -14.13
C TYR A 249 -5.04 14.62 -13.71
N ASP A 250 -5.81 13.63 -13.23
CA ASP A 250 -5.29 12.28 -12.99
C ASP A 250 -4.02 12.30 -12.11
N SER A 251 -3.95 13.10 -11.04
CA SER A 251 -2.69 13.38 -10.33
C SER A 251 -2.81 13.34 -8.81
N ILE A 252 -1.67 13.13 -8.16
CA ILE A 252 -1.53 13.13 -6.70
C ILE A 252 -0.63 14.29 -6.31
N LEU A 253 -1.17 15.25 -5.55
CA LEU A 253 -0.42 16.39 -5.03
C LEU A 253 -0.26 16.20 -3.53
N MET A 254 0.98 16.06 -3.08
CA MET A 254 1.31 15.90 -1.67
C MET A 254 1.23 17.23 -0.92
N GLU A 255 1.43 17.16 0.39
CA GLU A 255 1.20 18.26 1.32
C GLU A 255 1.93 19.55 0.90
N SER A 256 1.24 20.69 1.03
CA SER A 256 1.80 22.03 0.79
C SER A 256 2.33 22.28 -0.64
N VAL A 257 1.92 21.47 -1.62
CA VAL A 257 2.21 21.74 -3.04
C VAL A 257 1.51 23.02 -3.49
N ASN A 258 2.24 23.88 -4.20
CA ASN A 258 1.72 25.13 -4.76
C ASN A 258 1.84 25.10 -6.29
N VAL A 259 0.70 25.09 -6.98
CA VAL A 259 0.61 25.04 -8.44
C VAL A 259 0.48 26.46 -8.99
N GLY A 260 1.51 26.95 -9.68
CA GLY A 260 1.55 28.26 -10.30
C GLY A 260 0.45 28.48 -11.35
N ARG A 261 0.18 29.75 -11.67
CA ARG A 261 -0.84 30.11 -12.68
C ARG A 261 -0.54 29.45 -14.02
N TYR A 262 -1.57 29.11 -14.79
CA TYR A 262 -1.43 28.53 -16.14
C TYR A 262 -0.65 27.21 -16.22
N ALA A 263 -0.23 26.62 -15.10
CA ALA A 263 0.45 25.34 -15.10
C ALA A 263 -0.52 24.21 -15.48
N LYS A 264 -0.03 23.18 -16.16
CA LYS A 264 -0.80 22.00 -16.56
C LYS A 264 -0.10 20.76 -16.06
N ILE A 265 -0.79 19.96 -15.26
CA ILE A 265 -0.27 18.74 -14.66
C ILE A 265 -1.21 17.61 -15.02
N ARG A 266 -0.66 16.52 -15.56
CA ARG A 266 -1.41 15.31 -15.86
C ARG A 266 -0.62 14.08 -15.42
N ARG A 267 -1.30 13.09 -14.83
CA ARG A 267 -0.71 11.77 -14.54
C ARG A 267 0.64 11.87 -13.83
N ALA A 268 0.65 12.65 -12.75
CA ALA A 268 1.86 12.95 -12.00
C ALA A 268 1.67 12.79 -10.49
N ILE A 269 2.77 12.49 -9.81
CA ILE A 269 2.93 12.59 -8.36
C ILE A 269 3.84 13.79 -8.09
N ILE A 270 3.29 14.80 -7.41
CA ILE A 270 4.02 15.98 -6.98
C ILE A 270 4.28 15.85 -5.48
N ASP A 271 5.54 15.66 -5.10
CA ASP A 271 5.96 15.47 -3.71
C ASP A 271 5.79 16.75 -2.89
N LYS A 272 5.84 16.63 -1.57
CA LYS A 272 5.51 17.68 -0.61
C LYS A 272 6.40 18.92 -0.77
N ASP A 273 5.80 20.08 -0.47
CA ASP A 273 6.43 21.41 -0.51
C ASP A 273 6.90 21.87 -1.91
N VAL A 274 6.57 21.13 -2.97
CA VAL A 274 6.97 21.49 -4.33
C VAL A 274 6.19 22.72 -4.82
N ASN A 275 6.93 23.70 -5.35
CA ASN A 275 6.38 24.88 -6.00
C ASN A 275 6.49 24.72 -7.51
N ILE A 276 5.35 24.49 -8.17
CA ILE A 276 5.29 24.40 -9.63
C ILE A 276 5.26 25.82 -10.22
N PRO A 277 6.21 26.20 -11.08
CA PRO A 277 6.25 27.52 -11.68
C PRO A 277 5.03 27.84 -12.54
N GLN A 278 4.82 29.14 -12.78
CA GLN A 278 3.79 29.60 -13.70
C GLN A 278 4.03 29.02 -15.11
N GLY A 279 2.98 28.50 -15.73
CA GLY A 279 2.99 27.99 -17.11
C GLY A 279 3.69 26.65 -17.29
N MET A 280 4.18 26.01 -16.22
CA MET A 280 4.83 24.71 -16.29
C MET A 280 3.88 23.63 -16.81
N VAL A 281 4.36 22.76 -17.69
CA VAL A 281 3.60 21.63 -18.26
C VAL A 281 4.26 20.32 -17.87
N ILE A 282 3.52 19.41 -17.25
CA ILE A 282 3.97 18.11 -16.75
C ILE A 282 2.99 17.02 -17.20
N GLY A 283 3.50 15.93 -17.77
CA GLY A 283 2.72 14.75 -18.15
C GLY A 283 1.99 14.86 -19.49
N TYR A 284 2.39 15.81 -20.32
CA TYR A 284 1.88 15.99 -21.70
C TYR A 284 2.92 15.62 -22.76
N ASP A 285 4.22 15.71 -22.43
CA ASP A 285 5.32 15.25 -23.29
C ASP A 285 6.31 14.45 -22.43
N LEU A 286 6.15 13.13 -22.43
CA LEU A 286 6.97 12.24 -21.61
C LEU A 286 8.45 12.23 -22.03
N ASN A 287 8.80 12.69 -23.23
CA ASN A 287 10.20 12.80 -23.63
C ASN A 287 10.86 14.02 -22.99
N GLU A 288 10.15 15.15 -22.93
CA GLU A 288 10.62 16.32 -22.20
C GLU A 288 10.56 16.10 -20.69
N ASP A 289 9.52 15.44 -20.18
CA ASP A 289 9.40 15.13 -18.76
C ASP A 289 10.56 14.24 -18.29
N ARG A 290 10.97 13.22 -19.06
CA ARG A 290 12.12 12.36 -18.74
C ARG A 290 13.46 13.09 -18.67
N LYS A 291 13.60 14.25 -19.31
CA LYS A 291 14.81 15.08 -19.20
C LYS A 291 14.87 15.82 -17.87
N ARG A 292 13.73 16.02 -17.20
CA ARG A 292 13.58 16.90 -16.04
C ARG A 292 13.23 16.15 -14.76
N PHE A 293 12.51 15.04 -14.90
CA PHE A 293 11.86 14.31 -13.83
C PHE A 293 12.01 12.81 -14.03
N TYR A 294 11.74 12.07 -12.97
CA TYR A 294 11.58 10.62 -13.08
C TYR A 294 10.23 10.31 -13.71
N VAL A 295 10.19 9.37 -14.66
CA VAL A 295 8.97 8.91 -15.31
C VAL A 295 8.96 7.39 -15.29
N THR A 296 7.91 6.79 -14.73
CA THR A 296 7.77 5.33 -14.70
C THR A 296 7.58 4.76 -16.11
N ASP A 297 7.76 3.45 -16.26
CA ASP A 297 7.50 2.75 -17.53
C ASP A 297 6.03 2.88 -17.95
N SER A 298 5.10 2.95 -16.99
CA SER A 298 3.68 3.16 -17.28
C SER A 298 3.37 4.61 -17.69
N GLY A 299 4.28 5.56 -17.45
CA GLY A 299 4.16 6.97 -17.82
C GLY A 299 3.66 7.89 -16.70
N VAL A 300 3.85 7.53 -15.42
CA VAL A 300 3.61 8.42 -14.27
C VAL A 300 4.82 9.31 -14.06
N VAL A 301 4.64 10.63 -14.06
CA VAL A 301 5.73 11.59 -13.80
C VAL A 301 5.86 11.85 -12.30
N VAL A 302 7.08 11.81 -11.76
CA VAL A 302 7.35 12.07 -10.34
C VAL A 302 8.24 13.30 -10.19
N VAL A 303 7.71 14.30 -9.49
CA VAL A 303 8.45 15.52 -9.12
C VAL A 303 8.81 15.44 -7.65
N ALA A 304 10.08 15.13 -7.36
CA ALA A 304 10.56 14.92 -6.00
C ALA A 304 10.66 16.22 -5.19
N LYS A 305 10.60 16.12 -3.87
CA LYS A 305 10.83 17.24 -2.97
C LYS A 305 12.20 17.86 -3.23
N GLY A 306 12.26 19.19 -3.19
CA GLY A 306 13.50 19.94 -3.42
C GLY A 306 13.94 20.01 -4.89
N THR A 307 13.16 19.48 -5.83
CA THR A 307 13.42 19.67 -7.26
C THR A 307 13.35 21.16 -7.59
N GLU A 308 14.46 21.75 -8.04
CA GLU A 308 14.47 23.11 -8.57
C GLU A 308 13.84 23.11 -9.97
N ILE A 309 12.59 23.57 -10.06
CA ILE A 309 11.89 23.71 -11.33
C ILE A 309 12.13 25.13 -11.84
N LYS A 310 13.01 25.25 -12.83
CA LYS A 310 13.25 26.49 -13.58
C LYS A 310 12.26 26.66 -14.73
#